data_AF-A0A4S8H9M5-F1
#
_entry.id   AF-A0A4S8H9M5-F1
#
_cell.length_a   1.000
_cell.length_b   1.000
_cell.length_c   1.000
_cell.angle_alpha   90.00
_cell.angle_beta   90.00
_cell.angle_gamma   90.00
#
_symmetry.space_group_name_H-M   'P 1'
#
loop_
_entity.id
_entity.type
_entity.pdbx_description
1 polymer ?
#
loop_
_entity_poly.entity_id
_entity_poly.type
_entity_poly.pdbx_seq_one_letter_code
_entity_poly.pdbx_strand_id
1 'polypeptide(L)'
;MRMRKLLFFIALLCMHTGSHAQYHLLKGSWVTPAQENILIADTTGLKNYNYWTNADLYEEHFRLLILGDTLSFRKTYTSSRTNFKVQHLDRYDLKLITLTDSLLVVSPASSFSKNFWKNQEQITFQRQDYTLDSALELEWITFHTTGCFGTCNTYHLQVDRTGTYKLHKAVVYNQETDLKDSTAAGYFTGKLPDSLFQPLLFALRTINLRNLKMNSHFCCDAPLLTIIPHFNGQSRYFKTMFYPRMSTRLVIALYNICRYSNGKRTNEKFTLEE
;
A
#
# COMPACT_ATOMS: atom_id res chain seq x y z
N MET A 1 23.47 41.42 33.51
CA MET A 1 22.58 41.53 32.32
C MET A 1 22.97 40.64 31.12
N ARG A 2 24.06 39.84 31.17
CA ARG A 2 24.48 38.95 30.07
C ARG A 2 23.87 37.53 30.10
N MET A 3 23.59 36.95 31.27
CA MET A 3 23.00 35.59 31.38
C MET A 3 21.54 35.50 30.91
N ARG A 4 20.71 36.54 31.13
CA ARG A 4 19.29 36.55 30.70
C ARG A 4 19.13 36.54 29.17
N LYS A 5 20.08 37.09 28.42
CA LYS A 5 20.05 37.08 26.94
C LYS A 5 20.47 35.72 26.36
N LEU A 6 21.35 34.99 27.05
CA LEU A 6 21.79 33.65 26.62
C LEU A 6 20.69 32.59 26.82
N LEU A 7 19.95 32.67 27.93
CA LEU A 7 18.80 31.79 28.21
C LEU A 7 17.65 31.96 27.19
N PHE A 8 17.42 33.18 26.71
CA PHE A 8 16.39 33.45 25.71
C PHE A 8 16.74 32.87 24.32
N PHE A 9 18.03 32.86 23.96
CA PHE A 9 18.50 32.28 22.70
C PHE A 9 18.45 30.74 22.69
N ILE A 10 18.76 30.09 23.83
CA ILE A 10 18.66 28.63 23.96
C ILE A 10 17.20 28.18 23.92
N ALA A 11 16.27 28.92 24.53
CA ALA A 11 14.84 28.61 24.46
C ALA A 11 14.28 28.72 23.03
N LEU A 12 14.72 29.71 22.24
CA LEU A 12 14.32 29.84 20.83
C LEU A 12 14.88 28.70 19.95
N LEU A 13 16.11 28.23 20.22
CA LEU A 13 16.70 27.11 19.48
C LEU A 13 15.98 25.79 19.77
N CYS A 14 15.59 25.55 21.03
CA CYS A 14 14.86 24.34 21.42
C CYS A 14 13.42 24.28 20.87
N MET A 15 12.79 25.43 20.58
CA MET A 15 11.45 25.48 19.99
C MET A 15 11.42 25.17 18.48
N HIS A 16 12.53 25.37 17.76
CA HIS A 16 12.60 25.04 16.33
C HIS A 16 12.96 23.57 16.04
N THR A 17 13.65 22.87 16.95
CA THR A 17 14.00 21.46 16.75
C THR A 17 12.86 20.48 17.03
N GLY A 18 11.86 20.88 17.83
CA GLY A 18 10.72 20.02 18.19
C GLY A 18 9.72 19.78 17.05
N SER A 19 9.56 20.75 16.15
CA SER A 19 8.57 20.69 15.06
C SER A 19 8.92 19.64 13.99
N HIS A 20 10.19 19.60 13.56
CA HIS A 20 10.64 18.65 12.54
C HIS A 20 10.68 17.20 13.03
N ALA A 21 10.96 16.99 14.32
CA ALA A 21 10.95 15.68 14.94
C ALA A 21 9.54 15.09 15.10
N GLN A 22 8.44 15.85 15.03
CA GLN A 22 7.10 15.23 15.03
C GLN A 22 6.67 14.74 13.63
N TYR A 23 7.22 15.31 12.55
CA TYR A 23 6.79 14.96 11.19
C TYR A 23 7.28 13.58 10.72
N HIS A 24 8.38 13.07 11.27
CA HIS A 24 8.81 11.71 10.94
C HIS A 24 7.80 10.67 11.46
N LEU A 25 7.16 10.94 12.60
CA LEU A 25 6.14 10.07 13.18
C LEU A 25 4.89 10.00 12.32
N LEU A 26 4.56 11.02 11.52
CA LEU A 26 3.41 10.99 10.62
C LEU A 26 3.62 10.04 9.43
N LYS A 27 4.86 9.81 9.02
CA LYS A 27 5.14 8.97 7.84
C LYS A 27 4.77 7.52 8.11
N GLY A 28 4.14 6.89 7.13
CA GLY A 28 3.74 5.50 7.21
C GLY A 28 2.34 5.24 6.66
N SER A 29 1.94 3.98 6.75
CA SER A 29 0.61 3.50 6.41
C SER A 29 -0.20 3.39 7.70
N TRP A 30 -1.31 4.11 7.77
CA TRP A 30 -2.23 4.17 8.89
C TRP A 30 -3.55 3.54 8.47
N VAL A 31 -4.06 2.57 9.22
CA VAL A 31 -5.23 1.77 8.83
C VAL A 31 -6.28 1.75 9.94
N THR A 32 -7.56 1.69 9.56
CA THR A 32 -8.65 1.41 10.50
C THR A 32 -9.09 -0.05 10.41
N PRO A 33 -9.81 -0.58 11.40
CA PRO A 33 -10.43 -1.91 11.30
C PRO A 33 -11.39 -2.04 10.08
N ALA A 34 -11.94 -0.92 9.61
CA ALA A 34 -12.81 -0.84 8.43
C ALA A 34 -12.04 -0.78 7.09
N GLN A 35 -10.72 -0.96 7.10
CA GLN A 35 -9.82 -0.92 5.92
C GLN A 35 -9.68 0.44 5.26
N GLU A 36 -10.02 1.48 6.00
CA GLU A 36 -9.63 2.81 5.59
C GLU A 36 -8.12 2.96 5.75
N ASN A 37 -7.49 3.71 4.86
CA ASN A 37 -6.05 3.91 4.86
C ASN A 37 -5.70 5.38 4.68
N ILE A 38 -4.67 5.82 5.41
CA ILE A 38 -3.92 7.03 5.11
C ILE A 38 -2.45 6.61 4.94
N LEU A 39 -1.91 6.76 3.73
CA LEU A 39 -0.47 6.66 3.48
C LEU A 39 0.13 8.06 3.43
N ILE A 40 1.02 8.36 4.36
CA ILE A 40 1.83 9.59 4.33
C ILE A 40 3.26 9.19 3.96
N ALA A 41 3.63 9.43 2.70
CA ALA A 41 4.99 9.18 2.21
C ALA A 41 5.82 10.48 2.09
N ASP A 42 5.15 11.60 1.78
CA ASP A 42 5.79 12.91 1.60
C ASP A 42 5.19 13.98 2.51
N THR A 43 6.00 14.44 3.46
CA THR A 43 5.66 15.53 4.39
C THR A 43 6.28 16.87 3.99
N THR A 44 7.03 16.93 2.88
CA THR A 44 7.61 18.19 2.37
C THR A 44 6.55 19.07 1.71
N GLY A 45 5.42 18.47 1.34
CA GLY A 45 4.35 19.14 0.62
C GLY A 45 4.77 19.56 -0.77
N LEU A 46 5.67 18.82 -1.43
CA LEU A 46 6.08 19.11 -2.80
C LEU A 46 5.42 18.16 -3.80
N LYS A 47 5.04 16.95 -3.38
CA LYS A 47 4.54 15.90 -4.27
C LYS A 47 3.16 15.42 -3.85
N ASN A 48 2.39 14.92 -4.83
CA ASN A 48 1.10 14.26 -4.61
C ASN A 48 1.31 12.77 -4.27
N TYR A 49 2.09 12.49 -3.24
CA TYR A 49 2.48 11.12 -2.86
C TYR A 49 1.90 10.68 -1.51
N ASN A 50 0.82 11.31 -1.07
CA ASN A 50 0.06 10.86 0.07
C ASN A 50 -1.30 10.35 -0.43
N TYR A 51 -1.80 9.29 0.16
CA TYR A 51 -2.97 8.58 -0.36
C TYR A 51 -3.99 8.34 0.73
N TRP A 52 -5.27 8.46 0.39
CA TRP A 52 -6.35 8.01 1.24
C TRP A 52 -7.14 6.90 0.55
N THR A 53 -7.65 5.98 1.35
CA THR A 53 -8.67 5.02 0.97
C THR A 53 -9.77 5.05 2.02
N ASN A 54 -11.03 5.17 1.62
CA ASN A 54 -12.15 5.07 2.56
C ASN A 54 -12.74 3.65 2.62
N ALA A 55 -13.76 3.44 3.46
CA ALA A 55 -14.41 2.15 3.63
C ALA A 55 -15.11 1.61 2.35
N ASP A 56 -15.32 2.47 1.35
CA ASP A 56 -15.89 2.12 0.04
C ASP A 56 -14.79 1.81 -1.01
N LEU A 57 -13.53 1.69 -0.57
CA LEU A 57 -12.35 1.46 -1.42
C LEU A 57 -12.07 2.57 -2.44
N TYR A 58 -12.62 3.76 -2.23
CA TYR A 58 -12.32 4.94 -3.04
C TYR A 58 -10.94 5.47 -2.66
N GLU A 59 -10.00 5.46 -3.62
CA GLU A 59 -8.63 5.92 -3.41
C GLU A 59 -8.38 7.27 -4.07
N GLU A 60 -7.67 8.16 -3.36
CA GLU A 60 -7.25 9.46 -3.86
C GLU A 60 -5.81 9.78 -3.49
N HIS A 61 -5.16 10.62 -4.30
CA HIS A 61 -3.82 11.11 -4.07
C HIS A 61 -3.80 12.61 -3.79
N PHE A 62 -2.92 13.02 -2.88
CA PHE A 62 -2.93 14.36 -2.33
C PHE A 62 -1.52 14.90 -2.11
N ARG A 63 -1.41 16.21 -2.30
CA ARG A 63 -0.37 17.01 -1.66
C ARG A 63 -0.73 17.18 -0.19
N LEU A 64 0.21 16.95 0.71
CA LEU A 64 0.02 17.21 2.15
C LEU A 64 0.68 18.53 2.53
N LEU A 65 -0.07 19.43 3.18
CA LEU A 65 0.49 20.56 3.93
C LEU A 65 0.17 20.37 5.41
N ILE A 66 1.17 20.59 6.26
CA ILE A 66 1.00 20.50 7.71
C ILE A 66 0.98 21.92 8.27
N LEU A 67 -0.16 22.31 8.85
CA LEU A 67 -0.46 23.67 9.29
C LEU A 67 -0.82 23.64 10.78
N GLY A 68 0.18 23.76 11.65
CA GLY A 68 -0.03 23.57 13.09
C GLY A 68 -0.48 22.15 13.40
N ASP A 69 -1.67 22.00 13.98
CA ASP A 69 -2.32 20.72 14.25
C ASP A 69 -3.13 20.17 13.07
N THR A 70 -3.14 20.84 11.92
CA THR A 70 -3.99 20.46 10.79
C THR A 70 -3.17 19.80 9.67
N LEU A 71 -3.57 18.58 9.30
CA LEU A 71 -3.13 17.89 8.10
C LEU A 71 -4.07 18.27 6.94
N SER A 72 -3.60 19.14 6.05
CA SER A 72 -4.37 19.64 4.90
C SER A 72 -3.98 18.89 3.63
N PHE A 73 -4.81 17.92 3.24
CA PHE A 73 -4.65 17.14 2.01
C PHE A 73 -5.33 17.86 0.85
N ARG A 74 -4.60 18.11 -0.22
CA ARG A 74 -5.02 18.97 -1.33
C ARG A 74 -4.93 18.25 -2.66
N LYS A 75 -5.98 18.37 -3.45
CA LYS A 75 -6.03 17.89 -4.84
C LYS A 75 -6.34 19.07 -5.74
N THR A 76 -5.40 19.35 -6.65
CA THR A 76 -5.57 20.38 -7.68
C THR A 76 -5.79 19.70 -9.01
N TYR A 77 -6.87 20.04 -9.71
CA TYR A 77 -7.22 19.41 -10.98
C TYR A 77 -7.95 20.37 -11.91
N THR A 78 -7.98 20.05 -13.19
CA THR A 78 -8.85 20.68 -14.20
C THR A 78 -9.83 19.64 -14.70
N SER A 79 -10.98 20.08 -15.24
CA SER A 79 -12.03 19.16 -15.69
C SER A 79 -12.51 19.48 -17.10
N SER A 80 -12.80 18.45 -17.88
CA SER A 80 -13.44 18.57 -19.21
C SER A 80 -14.77 19.32 -19.16
N ARG A 81 -15.50 19.27 -18.03
CA ARG A 81 -16.73 20.06 -17.82
C ARG A 81 -16.50 21.58 -17.96
N THR A 82 -15.27 22.03 -17.72
CA THR A 82 -14.85 23.44 -17.88
C THR A 82 -13.94 23.65 -19.08
N ASN A 83 -13.87 22.69 -20.01
CA ASN A 83 -12.88 22.63 -21.09
C ASN A 83 -11.44 22.79 -20.58
N PHE A 84 -11.16 22.29 -19.38
CA PHE A 84 -9.87 22.40 -18.69
C PHE A 84 -9.38 23.83 -18.43
N LYS A 85 -10.26 24.84 -18.55
CA LYS A 85 -9.90 26.26 -18.37
C LYS A 85 -9.90 26.71 -16.91
N VAL A 86 -10.56 25.95 -16.04
CA VAL A 86 -10.67 26.28 -14.60
C VAL A 86 -9.88 25.27 -13.81
N GLN A 87 -9.01 25.78 -12.94
CA GLN A 87 -8.32 24.98 -11.94
C GLN A 87 -9.18 24.91 -10.67
N HIS A 88 -9.48 23.69 -10.24
CA HIS A 88 -10.18 23.37 -9.02
C HIS A 88 -9.19 22.98 -7.93
N LEU A 89 -9.54 23.27 -6.68
CA LEU A 89 -8.78 22.86 -5.50
C LEU A 89 -9.75 22.24 -4.49
N ASP A 90 -9.64 20.93 -4.30
CA ASP A 90 -10.31 20.25 -3.20
C ASP A 90 -9.37 20.18 -2.00
N ARG A 91 -9.93 20.49 -0.83
CA ARG A 91 -9.17 20.55 0.43
C ARG A 91 -9.83 19.69 1.51
N TYR A 92 -9.10 18.68 1.95
CA TYR A 92 -9.50 17.73 2.97
C TYR A 92 -8.64 17.98 4.21
N ASP A 93 -9.21 18.69 5.19
CA ASP A 93 -8.49 19.06 6.40
C ASP A 93 -8.82 18.09 7.54
N LEU A 94 -7.79 17.53 8.15
CA LEU A 94 -7.89 16.69 9.34
C LEU A 94 -7.16 17.36 10.50
N LYS A 95 -7.84 17.61 11.61
CA LYS A 95 -7.20 18.07 12.85
C LYS A 95 -6.58 16.89 13.57
N LEU A 96 -5.31 16.99 13.92
CA LEU A 96 -4.57 16.01 14.68
C LEU A 96 -4.98 16.09 16.15
N ILE A 97 -5.48 14.99 16.70
CA ILE A 97 -5.84 14.86 18.11
C ILE A 97 -4.73 14.12 18.86
N THR A 98 -4.24 13.03 18.28
CA THR A 98 -3.20 12.20 18.90
C THR A 98 -2.28 11.63 17.83
N LEU A 99 -0.97 11.63 18.12
CA LEU A 99 0.06 11.00 17.31
C LEU A 99 1.06 10.29 18.20
N THR A 100 1.23 8.99 17.99
CA THR A 100 2.28 8.16 18.59
C THR A 100 2.91 7.31 17.49
N ASP A 101 3.81 6.38 17.86
CA ASP A 101 4.38 5.43 16.91
C ASP A 101 3.37 4.45 16.31
N SER A 102 2.27 4.17 17.01
CA SER A 102 1.29 3.15 16.61
C SER A 102 -0.12 3.68 16.42
N LEU A 103 -0.40 4.91 16.88
CA LEU A 103 -1.75 5.49 16.90
C LEU A 103 -1.77 6.88 16.25
N LEU A 104 -2.73 7.09 15.34
CA LEU A 104 -3.08 8.38 14.75
C LEU A 104 -4.58 8.62 14.94
N VAL A 105 -4.94 9.64 15.72
CA VAL A 105 -6.33 10.07 15.90
C VAL A 105 -6.51 11.43 15.27
N VAL A 106 -7.52 11.56 14.41
CA VAL A 106 -7.80 12.77 13.65
C VAL A 106 -9.29 13.10 13.64
N SER A 107 -9.63 14.38 13.52
CA SER A 107 -11.01 14.84 13.34
C SER A 107 -11.19 15.55 12.00
N PRO A 108 -12.17 15.13 11.17
CA PRO A 108 -12.50 15.83 9.93
C PRO A 108 -12.97 17.27 10.15
N ALA A 109 -12.25 18.23 9.58
CA ALA A 109 -12.51 19.66 9.78
C ALA A 109 -13.18 20.33 8.57
N SER A 110 -12.79 20.00 7.34
CA SER A 110 -13.40 20.54 6.12
C SER A 110 -14.65 19.77 5.72
N SER A 111 -15.59 20.40 4.99
CA SER A 111 -16.78 19.72 4.46
C SER A 111 -16.43 18.50 3.60
N PHE A 112 -15.39 18.61 2.76
CA PHE A 112 -14.86 17.50 1.97
C PHE A 112 -14.36 16.34 2.83
N SER A 113 -13.59 16.61 3.89
CA SER A 113 -13.13 15.57 4.81
C SER A 113 -14.29 14.91 5.56
N LYS A 114 -15.25 15.70 6.05
CA LYS A 114 -16.44 15.18 6.74
C LYS A 114 -17.24 14.26 5.82
N ASN A 115 -17.46 14.68 4.56
CA ASN A 115 -18.17 13.86 3.59
C ASN A 115 -17.39 12.56 3.26
N PHE A 116 -16.09 12.67 3.00
CA PHE A 116 -15.23 11.52 2.69
C PHE A 116 -15.26 10.45 3.80
N TRP A 117 -15.25 10.88 5.05
CA TRP A 117 -15.30 10.05 6.26
C TRP A 117 -16.72 9.86 6.82
N LYS A 118 -17.76 10.03 6.00
CA LYS A 118 -19.18 9.79 6.36
C LYS A 118 -19.63 10.46 7.67
N ASN A 119 -19.18 11.69 7.89
CA ASN A 119 -19.44 12.55 9.05
C ASN A 119 -19.02 11.96 10.40
N GLN A 120 -18.04 11.05 10.43
CA GLN A 120 -17.41 10.64 11.70
C GLN A 120 -16.73 11.84 12.37
N GLU A 121 -16.96 12.01 13.68
CA GLU A 121 -16.35 13.11 14.45
C GLU A 121 -14.84 12.92 14.63
N GLN A 122 -14.42 11.67 14.81
CA GLN A 122 -13.03 11.27 14.95
C GLN A 122 -12.80 9.95 14.22
N ILE A 123 -11.62 9.81 13.61
CA ILE A 123 -11.16 8.56 13.03
C ILE A 123 -9.89 8.14 13.76
N THR A 124 -9.88 6.89 14.19
CA THR A 124 -8.74 6.29 14.89
C THR A 124 -8.05 5.30 13.96
N PHE A 125 -6.81 5.61 13.60
CA PHE A 125 -5.96 4.75 12.80
C PHE A 125 -4.88 4.11 13.65
N GLN A 126 -4.56 2.85 13.34
CA GLN A 126 -3.38 2.16 13.83
C GLN A 126 -2.32 2.14 12.72
N ARG A 127 -1.05 2.32 13.05
CA ARG A 127 0.02 2.14 12.06
C ARG A 127 0.04 0.67 11.63
N GLN A 128 0.01 0.41 10.32
CA GLN A 128 -0.10 -0.94 9.75
C GLN A 128 1.01 -1.89 10.22
N ASP A 129 2.21 -1.37 10.51
CA ASP A 129 3.31 -2.17 11.07
C ASP A 129 3.01 -2.74 12.47
N TYR A 130 2.04 -2.15 13.17
CA TYR A 130 1.58 -2.57 14.50
C TYR A 130 0.28 -3.39 14.45
N THR A 131 -0.28 -3.66 13.26
CA THR A 131 -1.51 -4.45 13.10
C THR A 131 -1.22 -5.93 12.80
N LEU A 132 -0.16 -6.48 13.39
CA LEU A 132 0.30 -7.84 13.12
C LEU A 132 -0.68 -8.88 13.69
N ASP A 133 -1.30 -9.69 12.82
CA ASP A 133 -2.00 -10.92 13.22
C ASP A 133 -0.98 -12.03 13.48
N SER A 134 -0.52 -12.14 14.73
CA SER A 134 0.42 -13.19 15.16
C SER A 134 -0.18 -14.59 15.11
N ALA A 135 -1.51 -14.72 15.09
CA ALA A 135 -2.22 -15.99 15.01
C ALA A 135 -2.40 -16.46 13.56
N LEU A 136 -1.98 -15.70 12.56
CA LEU A 136 -2.03 -16.10 11.16
C LEU A 136 -0.87 -17.07 10.84
N GLU A 137 -1.26 -18.30 10.55
CA GLU A 137 -0.43 -19.39 10.04
C GLU A 137 -0.77 -19.62 8.57
N LEU A 138 0.17 -19.25 7.69
CA LEU A 138 0.07 -19.53 6.26
C LEU A 138 0.18 -21.04 6.04
N GLU A 139 -0.67 -21.60 5.18
CA GLU A 139 -0.55 -22.96 4.66
C GLU A 139 0.07 -22.95 3.27
N TRP A 140 -0.55 -22.20 2.35
CA TRP A 140 0.04 -21.78 1.08
C TRP A 140 -0.69 -20.56 0.53
N ILE A 141 -0.10 -19.90 -0.46
CA ILE A 141 -0.72 -18.83 -1.21
C ILE A 141 -0.49 -19.04 -2.70
N THR A 142 -1.56 -18.90 -3.47
CA THR A 142 -1.54 -18.92 -4.93
C THR A 142 -1.69 -17.51 -5.48
N PHE A 143 -0.98 -17.18 -6.55
CA PHE A 143 -0.99 -15.89 -7.21
C PHE A 143 -0.95 -16.04 -8.73
N HIS A 144 -1.91 -15.40 -9.40
CA HIS A 144 -2.00 -15.34 -10.85
C HIS A 144 -2.03 -13.91 -11.35
N THR A 145 -1.43 -13.71 -12.53
CA THR A 145 -1.57 -12.48 -13.29
C THR A 145 -2.01 -12.81 -14.71
N THR A 146 -2.90 -12.00 -15.28
CA THR A 146 -3.25 -12.08 -16.71
C THR A 146 -2.38 -11.16 -17.55
N GLY A 147 -2.48 -11.29 -18.88
CA GLY A 147 -1.93 -10.29 -19.80
C GLY A 147 -2.75 -9.00 -19.86
N CYS A 148 -2.27 -8.05 -20.66
CA CYS A 148 -2.89 -6.79 -21.05
C CYS A 148 -2.43 -6.44 -22.50
N PHE A 149 -2.99 -5.41 -23.12
CA PHE A 149 -2.48 -4.78 -24.35
C PHE A 149 -1.22 -3.95 -24.05
N GLY A 150 -0.13 -4.65 -23.74
CA GLY A 150 1.18 -4.08 -23.44
C GLY A 150 2.15 -5.13 -22.90
N THR A 151 3.14 -4.68 -22.13
CA THR A 151 4.18 -5.53 -21.53
C THR A 151 3.77 -6.05 -20.14
N CYS A 152 2.68 -6.81 -20.10
CA CYS A 152 2.22 -7.46 -18.87
C CYS A 152 2.72 -8.90 -18.78
N ASN A 153 3.54 -9.17 -17.76
CA ASN A 153 3.98 -10.54 -17.48
C ASN A 153 2.84 -11.39 -16.91
N THR A 154 2.74 -12.63 -17.38
CA THR A 154 1.78 -13.64 -16.92
C THR A 154 2.50 -14.65 -16.05
N TYR A 155 2.14 -14.67 -14.77
CA TYR A 155 2.73 -15.53 -13.75
C TYR A 155 1.66 -16.42 -13.11
N HIS A 156 2.07 -17.63 -12.73
CA HIS A 156 1.31 -18.51 -11.84
C HIS A 156 2.26 -19.00 -10.75
N LEU A 157 2.06 -18.53 -9.54
CA LEU A 157 2.91 -18.76 -8.39
C LEU A 157 2.12 -19.47 -7.30
N GLN A 158 2.73 -20.46 -6.67
CA GLN A 158 2.30 -20.98 -5.37
C GLN A 158 3.49 -20.95 -4.42
N VAL A 159 3.29 -20.50 -3.19
CA VAL A 159 4.28 -20.53 -2.11
C VAL A 159 3.66 -21.22 -0.90
N ASP A 160 4.31 -22.24 -0.35
CA ASP A 160 3.82 -22.94 0.84
C ASP A 160 4.33 -22.31 2.15
N ARG A 161 3.82 -22.80 3.28
CA ARG A 161 4.19 -22.39 4.65
C ARG A 161 5.67 -22.48 4.96
N THR A 162 6.40 -23.29 4.23
CA THR A 162 7.84 -23.47 4.43
C THR A 162 8.64 -22.51 3.58
N GLY A 163 8.02 -21.80 2.62
CA GLY A 163 8.70 -20.97 1.62
C GLY A 163 9.16 -21.76 0.40
N THR A 164 8.71 -23.01 0.23
CA THR A 164 8.90 -23.73 -1.04
C THR A 164 7.91 -23.18 -2.06
N TYR A 165 8.35 -22.98 -3.29
CA TYR A 165 7.52 -22.39 -4.32
C TYR A 165 7.50 -23.18 -5.62
N LYS A 166 6.39 -23.03 -6.34
CA LYS A 166 6.19 -23.44 -7.74
C LYS A 166 5.83 -22.19 -8.54
N LEU A 167 6.54 -21.92 -9.63
CA LEU A 167 6.34 -20.73 -10.45
C LEU A 167 6.34 -21.08 -11.92
N HIS A 168 5.24 -20.78 -12.61
CA HIS A 168 5.16 -20.80 -14.06
C HIS A 168 5.17 -19.36 -14.58
N LYS A 169 6.23 -19.01 -15.31
CA LYS A 169 6.36 -17.76 -16.06
C LYS A 169 5.86 -18.01 -17.48
N ALA A 170 4.57 -17.78 -17.71
CA ALA A 170 3.91 -18.09 -18.98
C ALA A 170 4.27 -17.08 -20.08
N VAL A 171 4.28 -15.78 -19.72
CA VAL A 171 4.71 -14.69 -20.59
C VAL A 171 5.58 -13.75 -19.78
N VAL A 172 6.77 -13.46 -20.31
CA VAL A 172 7.72 -12.50 -19.71
C VAL A 172 8.21 -11.57 -20.80
N TYR A 173 8.31 -10.29 -20.49
CA TYR A 173 8.90 -9.26 -21.32
C TYR A 173 10.22 -8.78 -20.72
N ASN A 174 11.19 -8.51 -21.58
CA ASN A 174 12.43 -7.85 -21.22
C ASN A 174 12.14 -6.37 -20.93
N GLN A 175 12.62 -5.86 -19.80
CA GLN A 175 12.31 -4.50 -19.34
C GLN A 175 13.05 -3.40 -20.11
N GLU A 176 14.11 -3.73 -20.84
CA GLU A 176 14.90 -2.78 -21.62
C GLU A 176 14.40 -2.68 -23.07
N THR A 177 13.90 -3.79 -23.63
CA THR A 177 13.52 -3.85 -25.05
C THR A 177 12.02 -3.94 -25.27
N ASP A 178 11.22 -4.17 -24.23
CA ASP A 178 9.79 -4.45 -24.29
C ASP A 178 9.42 -5.66 -25.18
N LEU A 179 10.40 -6.48 -25.54
CA LEU A 179 10.20 -7.71 -26.32
C LEU A 179 9.96 -8.90 -25.41
N LYS A 180 9.20 -9.88 -25.91
CA LYS A 180 8.95 -11.13 -25.21
C LYS A 180 10.27 -11.89 -25.01
N ASP A 181 10.59 -12.21 -23.76
CA ASP A 181 11.75 -13.01 -23.37
C ASP A 181 11.32 -14.47 -23.18
N SER A 182 11.46 -15.26 -24.25
CA SER A 182 11.16 -16.69 -24.21
C SER A 182 12.15 -17.49 -23.36
N THR A 183 13.34 -16.96 -23.09
CA THR A 183 14.38 -17.64 -22.29
C THR A 183 14.06 -17.56 -20.80
N ALA A 184 13.46 -16.45 -20.36
CA ALA A 184 12.97 -16.28 -19.00
C ALA A 184 11.66 -17.04 -18.72
N ALA A 185 10.97 -17.52 -19.75
CA ALA A 185 9.73 -18.28 -19.61
C ALA A 185 9.97 -19.76 -19.21
N GLY A 186 8.98 -20.34 -18.53
CA GLY A 186 8.98 -21.75 -18.15
C GLY A 186 8.56 -22.00 -16.70
N TYR A 187 8.86 -23.21 -16.23
CA TYR A 187 8.49 -23.70 -14.91
C TYR A 187 9.71 -23.71 -14.00
N PHE A 188 9.51 -23.28 -12.76
CA PHE A 188 10.55 -23.12 -11.76
C PHE A 188 10.06 -23.64 -10.41
N THR A 189 10.94 -24.27 -9.67
CA THR A 189 10.71 -24.66 -8.27
C THR A 189 11.93 -24.32 -7.44
N GLY A 190 11.71 -24.20 -6.13
CA GLY A 190 12.82 -23.96 -5.21
C GLY A 190 12.36 -23.54 -3.84
N LYS A 191 13.31 -23.05 -3.06
CA LYS A 191 13.12 -22.48 -1.74
C LYS A 191 13.36 -20.98 -1.79
N LEU A 192 12.44 -20.19 -1.23
CA LEU A 192 12.64 -18.76 -1.11
C LEU A 192 13.67 -18.45 -0.02
N PRO A 193 14.60 -17.52 -0.26
CA PRO A 193 15.40 -16.95 0.82
C PRO A 193 14.52 -16.12 1.76
N ASP A 194 14.97 -15.93 2.99
CA ASP A 194 14.25 -15.13 3.99
C ASP A 194 13.97 -13.70 3.53
N SER A 195 14.86 -13.13 2.70
CA SER A 195 14.69 -11.81 2.08
C SER A 195 13.46 -11.68 1.18
N LEU A 196 12.87 -12.80 0.72
CA LEU A 196 11.62 -12.83 -0.03
C LEU A 196 10.46 -13.42 0.79
N PHE A 197 10.73 -14.44 1.60
CA PHE A 197 9.68 -15.11 2.35
C PHE A 197 9.17 -14.31 3.55
N GLN A 198 10.05 -13.66 4.32
CA GLN A 198 9.63 -12.87 5.47
C GLN A 198 8.80 -11.64 5.10
N PRO A 199 9.12 -10.87 4.03
CA PRO A 199 8.23 -9.81 3.56
C PRO A 199 6.84 -10.29 3.15
N LEU A 200 6.72 -11.47 2.53
CA LEU A 200 5.44 -12.07 2.20
C LEU A 200 4.62 -12.36 3.47
N LEU A 201 5.23 -13.05 4.46
CA LEU A 201 4.57 -13.35 5.73
C LEU A 201 4.15 -12.08 6.48
N PHE A 202 5.04 -11.08 6.53
CA PHE A 202 4.75 -9.81 7.17
C PHE A 202 3.59 -9.08 6.49
N ALA A 203 3.56 -9.07 5.15
CA ALA A 203 2.45 -8.48 4.43
C ALA A 203 1.13 -9.21 4.74
N LEU A 204 1.11 -10.54 4.70
CA LEU A 204 -0.09 -11.33 5.03
C LEU A 204 -0.62 -11.06 6.44
N ARG A 205 0.27 -10.90 7.41
CA ARG A 205 -0.08 -10.64 8.81
C ARG A 205 -0.57 -9.21 9.08
N THR A 206 -0.25 -8.25 8.22
CA THR A 206 -0.55 -6.83 8.47
C THR A 206 -1.71 -6.28 7.63
N ILE A 207 -2.27 -7.05 6.71
CA ILE A 207 -3.36 -6.61 5.80
C ILE A 207 -4.77 -6.92 6.31
N ASN A 208 -4.92 -7.45 7.53
CA ASN A 208 -6.22 -7.90 8.06
C ASN A 208 -6.91 -8.89 7.09
N LEU A 209 -6.19 -9.96 6.75
CA LEU A 209 -6.52 -10.87 5.65
C LEU A 209 -7.95 -11.43 5.69
N ARG A 210 -8.49 -11.68 6.88
CA ARG A 210 -9.84 -12.24 7.10
C ARG A 210 -10.93 -11.32 6.59
N ASN A 211 -10.75 -10.02 6.80
CA ASN A 211 -11.74 -9.02 6.46
C ASN A 211 -11.44 -8.35 5.13
N LEU A 212 -10.22 -8.50 4.59
CA LEU A 212 -9.73 -7.78 3.42
C LEU A 212 -10.74 -7.78 2.27
N LYS A 213 -11.01 -6.58 1.76
CA LYS A 213 -11.84 -6.31 0.60
C LYS A 213 -10.94 -5.84 -0.54
N MET A 214 -11.19 -6.33 -1.75
CA MET A 214 -10.50 -5.87 -2.95
C MET A 214 -11.47 -5.10 -3.83
N ASN A 215 -10.95 -4.17 -4.64
CA ASN A 215 -11.77 -3.50 -5.63
C ASN A 215 -12.12 -4.49 -6.76
N SER A 216 -13.41 -4.58 -7.09
CA SER A 216 -13.94 -5.43 -8.17
C SER A 216 -14.19 -4.68 -9.48
N HIS A 217 -13.77 -3.41 -9.59
CA HIS A 217 -13.91 -2.64 -10.82
C HIS A 217 -12.84 -3.05 -11.84
N PHE A 218 -13.29 -3.49 -13.01
CA PHE A 218 -12.46 -3.81 -14.16
C PHE A 218 -12.80 -2.82 -15.28
N CYS A 219 -11.96 -1.82 -15.50
CA CYS A 219 -12.33 -0.68 -16.36
C CYS A 219 -11.35 -0.40 -17.50
N CYS A 220 -10.13 -0.94 -17.46
CA CYS A 220 -9.10 -0.59 -18.41
C CYS A 220 -8.21 -1.77 -18.77
N ASP A 221 -7.29 -1.52 -19.68
CA ASP A 221 -6.27 -2.47 -20.05
C ASP A 221 -5.17 -2.55 -18.97
N ALA A 222 -5.32 -3.51 -18.07
CA ALA A 222 -4.39 -3.79 -16.98
C ALA A 222 -4.51 -5.27 -16.58
N PRO A 223 -3.45 -5.87 -16.01
CA PRO A 223 -3.49 -7.28 -15.64
C PRO A 223 -4.47 -7.49 -14.49
N LEU A 224 -5.30 -8.52 -14.61
CA LEU A 224 -6.08 -9.04 -13.48
C LEU A 224 -5.16 -9.87 -12.59
N LEU A 225 -5.26 -9.63 -11.29
CA LEU A 225 -4.58 -10.35 -10.24
C LEU A 225 -5.57 -11.29 -9.57
N THR A 226 -5.22 -12.57 -9.44
CA THR A 226 -5.90 -13.51 -8.56
C THR A 226 -4.96 -13.87 -7.42
N ILE A 227 -5.40 -13.74 -6.17
CA ILE A 227 -4.63 -14.09 -4.97
C ILE A 227 -5.49 -14.99 -4.09
N ILE A 228 -4.99 -16.19 -3.79
CA ILE A 228 -5.72 -17.21 -3.04
C ILE A 228 -4.84 -17.68 -1.86
N PRO A 229 -4.91 -17.02 -0.69
CA PRO A 229 -4.23 -17.49 0.49
C PRO A 229 -5.08 -18.50 1.26
N HIS A 230 -4.42 -19.58 1.68
CA HIS A 230 -4.92 -20.58 2.62
C HIS A 230 -4.15 -20.42 3.93
N PHE A 231 -4.89 -20.25 5.03
CA PHE A 231 -4.33 -19.95 6.34
C PHE A 231 -5.30 -20.38 7.43
N ASN A 232 -4.82 -20.93 8.55
CA ASN A 232 -5.66 -21.35 9.68
C ASN A 232 -6.90 -22.19 9.29
N GLY A 233 -6.78 -23.12 8.35
CA GLY A 233 -7.87 -23.98 7.86
C GLY A 233 -8.94 -23.27 7.02
N GLN A 234 -8.69 -22.03 6.57
CA GLN A 234 -9.62 -21.23 5.78
C GLN A 234 -8.92 -20.65 4.54
N SER A 235 -9.71 -20.36 3.52
CA SER A 235 -9.23 -19.76 2.27
C SER A 235 -9.95 -18.45 1.98
N ARG A 236 -9.28 -17.58 1.23
CA ARG A 236 -9.87 -16.37 0.67
C ARG A 236 -9.61 -16.34 -0.83
N TYR A 237 -10.56 -15.83 -1.59
CA TYR A 237 -10.41 -15.63 -3.02
C TYR A 237 -10.44 -14.14 -3.34
N PHE A 238 -9.35 -13.63 -3.88
CA PHE A 238 -9.25 -12.23 -4.28
C PHE A 238 -8.99 -12.15 -5.77
N LYS A 239 -9.88 -11.44 -6.48
CA LYS A 239 -9.69 -11.12 -7.90
C LYS A 239 -9.84 -9.63 -8.10
N THR A 240 -8.79 -8.97 -8.61
CA THR A 240 -8.76 -7.51 -8.70
C THR A 240 -7.83 -7.02 -9.79
N MET A 241 -8.18 -5.89 -10.40
CA MET A 241 -7.28 -5.09 -11.24
C MET A 241 -6.56 -4.02 -10.40
N PHE A 242 -7.25 -3.51 -9.37
CA PHE A 242 -6.79 -2.43 -8.51
C PHE A 242 -6.94 -2.84 -7.05
N TYR A 243 -5.86 -3.34 -6.45
CA TYR A 243 -5.86 -3.67 -5.02
C TYR A 243 -5.81 -2.39 -4.17
N PRO A 244 -6.43 -2.37 -2.97
CA PRO A 244 -6.37 -1.22 -2.09
C PRO A 244 -4.94 -1.01 -1.59
N ARG A 245 -4.61 0.24 -1.23
CA ARG A 245 -3.26 0.63 -0.80
C ARG A 245 -2.70 -0.25 0.31
N MET A 246 -3.53 -0.65 1.28
CA MET A 246 -3.10 -1.52 2.38
C MET A 246 -2.51 -2.86 1.90
N SER A 247 -2.96 -3.38 0.75
CA SER A 247 -2.48 -4.63 0.14
C SER A 247 -1.21 -4.49 -0.70
N THR A 248 -0.68 -3.28 -0.85
CA THR A 248 0.47 -2.99 -1.74
C THR A 248 1.69 -3.85 -1.40
N ARG A 249 1.99 -4.03 -0.11
CA ARG A 249 3.14 -4.84 0.33
C ARG A 249 2.99 -6.30 -0.08
N LEU A 250 1.77 -6.85 -0.01
CA LEU A 250 1.50 -8.24 -0.42
C LEU A 250 1.75 -8.41 -1.91
N VAL A 251 1.18 -7.52 -2.73
CA VAL A 251 1.32 -7.61 -4.19
C VAL A 251 2.77 -7.41 -4.62
N ILE A 252 3.50 -6.46 -4.02
CA ILE A 252 4.93 -6.28 -4.27
C ILE A 252 5.73 -7.53 -3.89
N ALA A 253 5.46 -8.13 -2.72
CA ALA A 253 6.15 -9.35 -2.29
C ALA A 253 5.94 -10.50 -3.28
N LEU A 254 4.70 -10.70 -3.75
CA LEU A 254 4.36 -11.72 -4.74
C LEU A 254 5.07 -11.48 -6.09
N TYR A 255 5.07 -10.25 -6.61
CA TYR A 255 5.81 -9.93 -7.83
C TYR A 255 7.33 -10.08 -7.68
N ASN A 256 7.90 -9.72 -6.53
CA ASN A 256 9.32 -9.91 -6.27
C ASN A 256 9.70 -11.39 -6.28
N ILE A 257 8.83 -12.26 -5.76
CA ILE A 257 8.99 -13.71 -5.86
C ILE A 257 8.91 -14.17 -7.32
N CYS A 258 7.95 -13.68 -8.11
CA CYS A 258 7.86 -14.02 -9.53
C CYS A 258 9.10 -13.56 -10.33
N ARG A 259 9.74 -12.45 -9.94
CA ARG A 259 10.96 -11.94 -10.56
C ARG A 259 12.23 -12.63 -10.09
N TYR A 260 12.17 -13.40 -9.01
CA TYR A 260 13.30 -14.16 -8.51
C TYR A 260 13.81 -15.13 -9.58
N SER A 261 15.10 -15.02 -9.89
CA SER A 261 15.77 -15.72 -11.00
C SER A 261 16.55 -16.96 -10.55
N ASN A 262 16.86 -17.09 -9.26
CA ASN A 262 17.69 -18.19 -8.74
C ASN A 262 16.92 -19.50 -8.47
N GLY A 263 15.74 -19.65 -9.07
CA GLY A 263 14.97 -20.89 -9.01
C GLY A 263 15.56 -21.98 -9.88
N LYS A 264 15.36 -23.24 -9.50
CA LYS A 264 15.69 -24.37 -10.37
C LYS A 264 14.62 -24.50 -11.45
N ARG A 265 14.99 -24.35 -12.72
CA ARG A 265 14.10 -24.63 -13.85
C ARG A 265 13.73 -26.12 -13.84
N THR A 266 12.48 -26.43 -14.10
CA THR A 266 11.95 -27.80 -14.15
C THR A 266 11.12 -28.03 -15.41
N ASN A 267 11.02 -29.30 -15.83
CA ASN A 267 10.10 -29.74 -16.88
C ASN A 267 8.75 -30.21 -16.33
N GLU A 268 8.62 -30.31 -15.00
CA GLU A 268 7.35 -30.63 -14.33
C GLU A 268 6.37 -29.48 -14.55
N LYS A 269 5.30 -29.78 -15.30
CA LYS A 269 4.15 -28.88 -15.42
C LYS A 269 3.24 -29.08 -14.22
N PHE A 270 2.75 -27.98 -13.66
CA PHE A 270 1.78 -28.00 -12.58
C PHE A 270 0.59 -27.13 -12.94
N THR A 271 -0.60 -27.60 -12.54
CA THR A 271 -1.81 -26.80 -12.50
C THR A 271 -1.94 -26.25 -11.08
N LEU A 272 -2.11 -24.94 -10.97
CA LEU A 272 -2.35 -24.29 -9.69
C LEU A 272 -3.85 -23.97 -9.58
N GLU A 273 -4.32 -23.77 -8.36
CA GLU A 273 -5.70 -23.38 -8.05
C GLU A 273 -6.06 -22.03 -8.70
N GLU A 274 -7.23 -21.95 -9.36
CA GLU A 274 -7.70 -20.76 -10.10
C GLU A 274 -8.84 -19.99 -9.44
#